data_AF-A0A061JBU8-F1
#
_entry.id   AF-A0A061JBU8-F1
#
_cell.length_a   1.000
_cell.length_b   1.000
_cell.length_c   1.000
_cell.angle_alpha   90.00
_cell.angle_beta   90.00
_cell.angle_gamma   90.00
#
_symmetry.space_group_name_H-M   'P 1'
#
loop_
_entity.id
_entity.type
_entity.pdbx_description
1 polymer ?
#
loop_
_entity_poly.entity_id
_entity_poly.type
_entity_poly.pdbx_seq_one_letter_code
_entity_poly.pdbx_strand_id
1 'polypeptide(L)'
;MNVDTPTVGGPSLSFQLLLYGSFGWSGIWFIVTLALLIYKGTLLPFPPAALPMEIVSAFLLLLVDIAALFLGTRGNLTEEVSTSCLTLCLLVVASVGATYYMWLQTYVTMLDLVFSAILLSLHILAALAGVYAVQGVVRAKRGPLQRFAPPPQGLPIPLRRDMKRQKGD
;
A
#
# COMPACT_ATOMS: atom_id res chain seq x y z
N MET A 1 36.16 10.29 -5.33
CA MET A 1 34.78 10.47 -5.82
C MET A 1 33.90 9.57 -4.96
N ASN A 2 33.35 10.11 -3.87
CA ASN A 2 32.45 9.35 -3.01
C ASN A 2 31.14 9.20 -3.79
N VAL A 3 30.82 7.96 -4.16
CA VAL A 3 29.48 7.62 -4.65
C VAL A 3 28.57 7.77 -3.44
N ASP A 4 27.71 8.79 -3.48
CA ASP A 4 26.69 8.98 -2.47
C ASP A 4 25.88 7.69 -2.35
N THR A 5 25.96 7.07 -1.18
CA THR A 5 25.05 5.99 -0.81
C THR A 5 23.63 6.51 -0.97
N PRO A 6 22.74 5.84 -1.73
CA PRO A 6 21.36 6.30 -1.87
C PRO A 6 20.78 6.47 -0.47
N THR A 7 20.26 7.65 -0.18
CA THR A 7 19.57 7.97 1.06
C THR A 7 18.35 7.05 1.19
N VAL A 8 18.47 5.96 1.97
CA VAL A 8 17.44 4.92 2.14
C VAL A 8 16.23 5.41 2.99
N GLY A 9 16.19 6.66 3.43
CA GLY A 9 15.11 7.21 4.27
C GLY A 9 14.61 8.54 3.72
N GLY A 10 13.71 8.48 2.75
CA GLY A 10 12.92 9.62 2.30
C GLY A 10 11.51 9.17 1.88
N PRO A 11 10.52 10.08 1.85
CA PRO A 11 9.18 9.77 1.38
C PRO A 11 9.20 9.22 -0.06
N SER A 12 8.42 8.17 -0.30
CA SER A 12 8.34 7.53 -1.62
C SER A 12 7.44 8.33 -2.55
N LEU A 13 8.02 8.92 -3.59
CA LEU A 13 7.28 9.67 -4.61
C LEU A 13 6.35 8.76 -5.42
N SER A 14 6.81 7.56 -5.78
CA SER A 14 6.02 6.60 -6.55
C SER A 14 4.76 6.18 -5.81
N PHE A 15 4.87 5.90 -4.50
CA PHE A 15 3.71 5.56 -3.68
C PHE A 15 2.70 6.71 -3.58
N GLN A 16 3.19 7.93 -3.40
CA GLN A 16 2.33 9.11 -3.31
C GLN A 16 1.60 9.38 -4.62
N LEU A 17 2.28 9.27 -5.77
CA LEU A 17 1.65 9.43 -7.09
C LEU A 17 0.53 8.40 -7.30
N LEU A 18 0.78 7.13 -6.95
CA LEU A 18 -0.21 6.06 -7.08
C LEU A 18 -1.41 6.24 -6.15
N LEU A 19 -1.21 6.75 -4.93
CA LEU A 19 -2.31 7.07 -4.02
C LEU A 19 -3.22 8.17 -4.58
N TYR A 20 -2.64 9.27 -5.07
CA TYR A 20 -3.43 10.34 -5.70
C TYR A 20 -4.12 9.87 -6.98
N GLY A 21 -3.44 9.08 -7.81
CA GLY A 21 -4.01 8.50 -9.03
C GLY A 21 -5.18 7.56 -8.73
N SER A 22 -5.03 6.69 -7.71
CA SER A 22 -6.08 5.78 -7.25
C SER A 22 -7.30 6.57 -6.77
N PHE A 23 -7.09 7.59 -5.95
CA PHE A 23 -8.18 8.44 -5.46
C PHE A 23 -8.87 9.22 -6.58
N GLY A 24 -8.10 9.81 -7.51
CA GLY A 24 -8.66 10.50 -8.67
C GLY A 24 -9.52 9.56 -9.54
N TRP A 25 -9.03 8.35 -9.78
CA TRP A 25 -9.79 7.33 -10.50
C TRP A 25 -11.02 6.85 -9.73
N SER A 26 -10.91 6.69 -8.40
CA SER A 26 -12.04 6.34 -7.51
C SER A 26 -13.19 7.33 -7.63
N GLY A 27 -12.90 8.64 -7.72
CA GLY A 27 -13.93 9.66 -7.96
C GLY A 27 -14.67 9.47 -9.29
N ILE A 28 -13.94 9.18 -10.38
CA ILE A 28 -14.55 8.90 -11.70
C ILE A 28 -15.37 7.61 -11.65
N TRP A 29 -14.77 6.55 -11.11
CA TRP A 29 -15.42 5.25 -10.91
C TRP A 29 -16.72 5.38 -10.12
N PHE A 30 -16.72 6.18 -9.05
CA PHE A 30 -17.89 6.41 -8.21
C PHE A 30 -19.03 7.07 -8.98
N ILE A 31 -18.75 8.14 -9.74
CA ILE A 31 -19.76 8.84 -10.55
C ILE A 31 -20.37 7.89 -11.60
N VAL A 32 -19.52 7.15 -12.31
CA VAL A 32 -19.96 6.20 -13.34
C VAL A 32 -20.80 5.08 -12.73
N THR A 33 -20.33 4.46 -11.64
CA THR A 33 -21.04 3.38 -10.95
C THR A 33 -22.39 3.85 -10.42
N LEU A 34 -22.46 5.06 -9.85
CA LEU A 34 -23.72 5.62 -9.34
C LEU A 34 -24.72 5.89 -10.48
N ALA A 35 -24.24 6.43 -11.60
CA ALA A 35 -25.08 6.63 -12.80
C ALA A 35 -25.61 5.30 -13.34
N LEU A 36 -24.76 4.26 -13.39
CA LEU A 36 -25.16 2.92 -13.82
C LEU A 36 -26.13 2.26 -12.84
N LEU A 37 -25.97 2.45 -11.53
CA LEU A 37 -26.91 1.96 -10.53
C LEU A 37 -28.30 2.59 -10.68
N ILE A 38 -28.37 3.90 -10.92
CA ILE A 38 -29.64 4.60 -11.18
C ILE A 38 -30.28 4.07 -12.47
N TYR A 39 -29.50 3.95 -13.55
CA TYR A 39 -29.96 3.42 -14.83
C TYR A 39 -30.48 1.98 -14.71
N LYS A 40 -29.76 1.11 -14.00
CA LYS A 40 -30.16 -0.27 -13.79
C LYS A 40 -31.40 -0.35 -12.90
N GLY A 41 -31.49 0.50 -11.88
CA GLY A 41 -32.64 0.55 -10.96
C GLY A 41 -33.96 0.93 -11.60
N THR A 42 -33.96 1.63 -12.74
CA THR A 42 -35.19 1.99 -13.47
C THR A 42 -35.61 0.94 -14.49
N LEU A 43 -34.66 0.15 -15.01
CA LEU A 43 -34.89 -0.81 -16.10
C LEU A 43 -34.99 -2.26 -15.64
N LEU A 44 -34.24 -2.65 -14.61
CA LEU A 44 -34.11 -4.03 -14.16
C LEU A 44 -34.84 -4.24 -12.83
N PRO A 45 -35.48 -5.40 -12.63
CA PRO A 45 -36.08 -5.72 -11.35
C PRO A 45 -34.98 -6.03 -10.32
N PHE A 46 -34.79 -5.13 -9.34
CA PHE A 46 -33.92 -5.36 -8.20
C PHE A 46 -34.68 -5.95 -7.02
N PRO A 47 -34.07 -6.86 -6.26
CA PRO A 47 -34.54 -7.18 -4.92
C PRO A 47 -34.58 -5.91 -4.04
N PRO A 48 -35.60 -5.72 -3.17
CA PRO A 48 -35.82 -4.45 -2.46
C PRO A 48 -34.60 -3.96 -1.65
N ALA A 49 -33.79 -4.87 -1.11
CA ALA A 49 -32.62 -4.55 -0.30
C ALA A 49 -31.32 -4.41 -1.12
N ALA A 50 -31.24 -4.97 -2.33
CA ALA A 50 -29.99 -5.07 -3.07
C ALA A 50 -29.50 -3.71 -3.58
N LEU A 51 -30.39 -2.94 -4.22
CA LEU A 51 -30.02 -1.64 -4.80
C LEU A 51 -29.56 -0.62 -3.74
N PRO A 52 -30.27 -0.41 -2.62
CA PRO A 52 -29.78 0.48 -1.57
C PRO A 52 -28.43 0.04 -0.99
N MET A 53 -28.24 -1.27 -0.78
CA MET A 53 -26.97 -1.82 -0.29
C MET A 53 -25.81 -1.57 -1.26
N GLU A 54 -26.04 -1.72 -2.57
CA GLU A 54 -25.05 -1.39 -3.59
C GLU A 54 -24.76 0.10 -3.69
N ILE A 55 -25.72 0.98 -3.42
CA ILE A 55 -25.45 2.43 -3.38
C ILE A 55 -24.61 2.75 -2.14
N VAL A 56 -25.03 2.31 -0.96
CA VAL A 56 -24.31 2.55 0.31
C VAL A 56 -22.88 2.02 0.24
N SER A 57 -22.69 0.82 -0.31
CA SER A 57 -21.36 0.21 -0.45
C SER A 57 -20.43 1.03 -1.37
N ALA A 58 -20.96 1.74 -2.37
CA ALA A 58 -20.15 2.57 -3.26
C ALA A 58 -19.65 3.82 -2.54
N PHE A 59 -20.51 4.43 -1.71
CA PHE A 59 -20.11 5.53 -0.83
C PHE A 59 -19.07 5.07 0.20
N LEU A 60 -19.26 3.89 0.80
CA LEU A 60 -18.29 3.34 1.74
C LEU A 60 -16.93 3.10 1.07
N LEU A 61 -16.90 2.55 -0.15
CA LEU A 61 -15.66 2.36 -0.87
C LEU A 61 -14.94 3.68 -1.14
N LEU A 62 -15.67 4.72 -1.58
CA LEU A 62 -15.10 6.06 -1.77
C LEU A 62 -14.53 6.64 -0.46
N LEU A 63 -15.23 6.45 0.67
CA LEU A 63 -14.74 6.89 1.98
C LEU A 63 -13.47 6.14 2.41
N VAL A 64 -13.38 4.84 2.11
CA VAL A 64 -12.15 4.05 2.34
C VAL A 64 -11.00 4.60 1.51
N ASP A 65 -11.21 4.95 0.23
CA ASP A 65 -10.18 5.52 -0.62
C ASP A 65 -9.72 6.92 -0.14
N ILE A 66 -10.66 7.74 0.35
CA ILE A 66 -10.35 9.02 0.99
C ILE A 66 -9.48 8.80 2.24
N ALA A 67 -9.87 7.87 3.11
CA ALA A 67 -9.12 7.55 4.32
C ALA A 67 -7.72 7.00 3.98
N ALA A 68 -7.61 6.13 2.98
CA ALA A 68 -6.36 5.58 2.49
C ALA A 68 -5.42 6.68 2.00
N LEU A 69 -5.95 7.66 1.24
CA LEU A 69 -5.18 8.81 0.78
C LEU A 69 -4.66 9.67 1.95
N PHE A 70 -5.53 10.01 2.91
CA PHE A 70 -5.15 10.86 4.04
C PHE A 70 -4.10 10.21 4.93
N LEU A 71 -4.32 8.95 5.33
CA LEU A 71 -3.37 8.22 6.16
C LEU A 71 -2.09 7.90 5.39
N GLY A 72 -2.20 7.57 4.10
CA GLY A 72 -1.07 7.21 3.27
C GLY A 72 -0.13 8.37 3.03
N THR A 73 -0.70 9.55 2.75
CA THR A 73 0.07 10.79 2.60
C THR A 73 0.78 11.15 3.90
N ARG A 74 0.08 11.05 5.05
CA ARG A 74 0.69 11.32 6.36
C ARG A 74 1.81 10.34 6.68
N GLY A 75 1.55 9.04 6.60
CA GLY A 75 2.52 7.99 6.94
C GLY A 75 3.76 7.99 6.03
N ASN A 76 3.58 8.29 4.74
CA ASN A 76 4.71 8.41 3.81
C ASN A 76 5.61 9.61 4.15
N LEU A 77 5.02 10.77 4.48
CA LEU A 77 5.77 11.98 4.82
C LEU A 77 6.44 11.91 6.20
N THR A 78 5.82 11.24 7.18
CA THR A 78 6.37 11.10 8.53
C THR A 78 7.26 9.87 8.70
N GLU A 79 7.41 9.05 7.65
CA GLU A 79 8.10 7.76 7.69
C GLU A 79 7.64 6.88 8.86
N GLU A 80 6.34 6.94 9.15
CA GLU A 80 5.73 6.24 10.26
C GLU A 80 5.15 4.91 9.77
N VAL A 81 5.82 3.83 10.17
CA VAL A 81 5.45 2.46 9.77
C VAL A 81 4.02 2.09 10.15
N SER A 82 3.53 2.56 11.30
CA SER A 82 2.17 2.25 11.80
C SER A 82 1.08 2.79 10.85
N THR A 83 1.15 4.07 10.51
CA THR A 83 0.16 4.72 9.63
C THR A 83 0.28 4.22 8.20
N SER A 84 1.49 3.94 7.71
CA SER A 84 1.67 3.28 6.40
C SER A 84 1.08 1.87 6.36
N CYS A 85 1.23 1.06 7.42
CA CYS A 85 0.59 -0.26 7.50
C CYS A 85 -0.93 -0.15 7.50
N LEU A 86 -1.49 0.84 8.20
CA LEU A 86 -2.94 1.07 8.19
C LEU A 86 -3.46 1.45 6.80
N THR A 87 -2.71 2.27 6.05
CA THR A 87 -3.03 2.55 4.64
C THR A 87 -3.01 1.30 3.77
N LEU A 88 -2.03 0.41 3.96
CA LEU A 88 -2.00 -0.87 3.22
C LEU A 88 -3.23 -1.72 3.51
N CYS A 89 -3.65 -1.80 4.79
CA CYS A 89 -4.90 -2.48 5.14
C CYS A 89 -6.11 -1.85 4.44
N LEU A 90 -6.20 -0.52 4.40
CA LEU A 90 -7.29 0.17 3.71
C LEU A 90 -7.27 -0.08 2.20
N LEU A 91 -6.10 -0.13 1.55
CA LEU A 91 -5.97 -0.48 0.13
C LEU A 91 -6.41 -1.93 -0.14
N VAL A 92 -6.18 -2.86 0.78
CA VAL A 92 -6.70 -4.24 0.68
C VAL A 92 -8.22 -4.24 0.77
N VAL A 93 -8.80 -3.53 1.74
CA VAL A 93 -10.26 -3.39 1.86
C VAL A 93 -10.85 -2.75 0.60
N ALA A 94 -10.20 -1.72 0.07
CA ALA A 94 -10.62 -1.07 -1.17
C ALA A 94 -10.53 -1.99 -2.39
N SER A 95 -9.50 -2.85 -2.45
CA SER A 95 -9.35 -3.85 -3.51
C SER A 95 -10.47 -4.90 -3.46
N VAL A 96 -10.88 -5.31 -2.26
CA VAL A 96 -12.05 -6.20 -2.07
C VAL A 96 -13.33 -5.51 -2.56
N GLY A 97 -13.52 -4.24 -2.19
CA GLY A 97 -14.65 -3.44 -2.67
C GLY A 97 -14.68 -3.29 -4.20
N ALA A 98 -13.54 -3.00 -4.84
CA ALA A 98 -13.44 -2.93 -6.29
C ALA A 98 -13.77 -4.28 -6.95
N THR A 99 -13.31 -5.39 -6.36
CA THR A 99 -13.64 -6.75 -6.83
C THR A 99 -15.14 -7.04 -6.73
N TYR A 100 -15.81 -6.54 -5.69
CA TYR A 100 -17.26 -6.67 -5.53
C TYR A 100 -18.01 -6.04 -6.71
N TYR A 101 -17.72 -4.77 -7.07
CA TYR A 101 -18.37 -4.12 -8.21
C TYR A 101 -17.94 -4.67 -9.57
N MET A 102 -16.76 -5.29 -9.63
CA MET A 102 -16.27 -5.93 -10.85
C MET A 102 -17.05 -7.20 -11.21
N TRP A 103 -17.43 -8.03 -10.24
CA TRP A 103 -18.01 -9.36 -10.51
C TRP A 103 -19.24 -9.73 -9.68
N LEU A 104 -19.33 -9.26 -8.43
CA LEU A 104 -20.31 -9.71 -7.45
C LEU A 104 -21.56 -8.83 -7.35
N GLN A 105 -21.62 -7.75 -8.13
CA GLN A 105 -22.79 -6.89 -8.21
C GLN A 105 -24.01 -7.66 -8.77
N THR A 106 -25.23 -7.30 -8.35
CA THR A 106 -26.48 -7.98 -8.78
C THR A 106 -26.63 -8.02 -10.30
N TYR A 107 -26.35 -6.90 -10.97
CA TYR A 107 -26.32 -6.80 -12.42
C TYR A 107 -25.03 -6.11 -12.85
N VAL A 108 -24.05 -6.90 -13.28
CA VAL A 108 -22.74 -6.40 -13.75
C VAL A 108 -22.84 -5.98 -15.21
N THR A 109 -22.40 -4.75 -15.53
CA THR A 109 -22.25 -4.29 -16.92
C THR A 109 -20.79 -4.30 -17.36
N MET A 110 -20.54 -4.22 -18.67
CA MET A 110 -19.18 -4.12 -19.20
C MET A 110 -18.46 -2.85 -18.73
N LEU A 111 -19.19 -1.75 -18.51
CA LEU A 111 -18.63 -0.52 -17.97
C LEU A 111 -18.23 -0.71 -16.50
N ASP A 112 -19.09 -1.33 -15.67
CA ASP A 112 -18.76 -1.64 -14.27
C ASP A 112 -17.47 -2.49 -14.20
N LEU A 113 -17.36 -3.50 -15.06
CA LEU A 113 -16.17 -4.36 -15.16
C LEU A 113 -14.90 -3.57 -15.49
N VAL A 114 -14.92 -2.77 -16.55
CA VAL A 114 -13.72 -2.03 -17.02
C VAL A 114 -13.28 -0.99 -15.98
N PHE A 115 -14.20 -0.18 -15.46
CA PHE A 115 -13.86 0.86 -14.50
C PHE A 115 -13.36 0.28 -13.18
N SER A 116 -14.00 -0.80 -12.70
CA SER A 116 -13.60 -1.47 -11.45
C SER A 116 -12.27 -2.23 -11.61
N ALA A 117 -11.99 -2.81 -12.78
CA ALA A 117 -10.71 -3.46 -13.06
C ALA A 117 -9.54 -2.46 -13.07
N ILE A 118 -9.74 -1.26 -13.64
CA ILE A 118 -8.72 -0.19 -13.59
C ILE A 118 -8.52 0.28 -12.15
N LEU A 119 -9.59 0.50 -11.39
CA LEU A 119 -9.51 0.88 -9.98
C LEU A 119 -8.76 -0.16 -9.15
N LEU A 120 -9.10 -1.43 -9.32
CA LEU A 120 -8.42 -2.56 -8.66
C LEU A 120 -6.94 -2.61 -9.01
N SER A 121 -6.59 -2.41 -10.28
CA SER A 121 -5.20 -2.40 -10.74
C SER A 121 -4.40 -1.27 -10.08
N LEU A 122 -4.99 -0.09 -9.96
CA LEU A 122 -4.38 1.05 -9.25
C LEU A 122 -4.19 0.76 -7.77
N HIS A 123 -5.20 0.18 -7.09
CA HIS A 123 -5.09 -0.20 -5.68
C HIS A 123 -3.99 -1.23 -5.43
N ILE A 124 -3.90 -2.27 -6.26
CA ILE A 124 -2.84 -3.28 -6.16
C ILE A 124 -1.47 -2.65 -6.37
N LEU A 125 -1.32 -1.81 -7.40
CA LEU A 125 -0.05 -1.16 -7.69
C LEU A 125 0.37 -0.19 -6.57
N ALA A 126 -0.59 0.58 -6.03
CA ALA A 126 -0.38 1.45 -4.87
C ALA A 126 0.03 0.64 -3.63
N ALA A 127 -0.61 -0.49 -3.38
CA ALA A 127 -0.28 -1.36 -2.26
C ALA A 127 1.14 -1.93 -2.38
N LEU A 128 1.52 -2.41 -3.58
CA LEU A 128 2.88 -2.90 -3.84
C LEU A 128 3.91 -1.79 -3.60
N ALA A 129 3.70 -0.60 -4.15
CA ALA A 129 4.58 0.55 -3.94
C ALA A 129 4.68 0.95 -2.46
N GLY A 130 3.57 0.88 -1.72
CA GLY A 130 3.52 1.13 -0.29
C GLY A 130 4.32 0.10 0.52
N VAL A 131 4.24 -1.18 0.17
CA VAL A 131 5.06 -2.24 0.79
C VAL A 131 6.55 -1.96 0.58
N TYR A 132 6.96 -1.59 -0.63
CA TYR A 132 8.36 -1.22 -0.90
C TYR A 132 8.81 0.00 -0.10
N ALA A 133 7.95 1.03 0.02
CA ALA A 133 8.24 2.22 0.82
C ALA A 133 8.44 1.87 2.30
N VAL A 134 7.53 1.08 2.89
CA VAL A 134 7.64 0.63 4.29
C VAL A 134 8.89 -0.22 4.51
N GLN A 135 9.21 -1.13 3.59
CA GLN A 135 10.44 -1.93 3.68
C GLN A 135 11.70 -1.05 3.69
N GLY A 136 11.73 0.03 2.89
CA GLY A 136 12.81 1.02 2.89
C GLY A 136 12.99 1.67 4.27
N VAL A 137 11.90 2.21 4.81
CA VAL A 137 11.89 2.86 6.14
C VAL A 137 12.30 1.90 7.26
N VAL A 138 11.80 0.65 7.24
CA VAL A 138 12.15 -0.36 8.23
C VAL A 138 13.64 -0.72 8.14
N ARG A 139 14.20 -0.85 6.94
CA ARG A 139 15.65 -1.08 6.74
C ARG A 139 16.48 0.10 7.24
N ALA A 140 16.06 1.33 6.94
CA ALA A 140 16.72 2.55 7.38
C ALA A 140 16.78 2.64 8.92
N LYS A 141 15.69 2.31 9.63
CA LYS A 141 15.64 2.28 11.10
C LYS A 141 16.50 1.17 11.72
N ARG A 142 16.76 0.06 11.03
CA ARG A 142 17.60 -1.06 11.51
C ARG A 142 19.10 -0.83 11.33
N GLY A 143 19.53 -0.09 10.30
CA GLY A 143 20.93 0.23 10.03
C GLY A 143 21.71 0.94 11.16
N PRO A 144 21.16 1.95 11.87
CA PRO A 144 21.89 2.64 12.94
C PRO A 144 22.17 1.77 14.16
N LEU A 145 21.30 0.80 14.48
CA LEU A 145 21.52 -0.12 15.61
C LEU A 145 22.75 -1.03 15.41
N GLN A 146 23.08 -1.40 14.18
CA GLN A 146 24.30 -2.17 13.88
C GLN A 146 25.58 -1.32 14.00
N ARG A 147 25.49 0.00 13.80
CA ARG A 147 26.64 0.91 13.87
C ARG A 147 27.14 1.15 15.29
N PHE A 148 26.27 0.97 16.28
CA PHE A 148 26.59 1.10 17.71
C PHE A 148 26.73 -0.26 18.41
N ALA A 149 26.67 -1.37 17.67
CA ALA A 149 27.07 -2.66 18.21
C ALA A 149 28.57 -2.59 18.55
N PRO A 150 28.98 -2.89 19.79
CA PRO A 150 30.41 -2.96 20.09
C PRO A 150 31.04 -3.98 19.15
N PRO A 151 32.23 -3.70 18.59
CA PRO A 151 32.95 -4.69 17.80
C PRO A 151 33.06 -5.97 18.65
N PRO A 152 32.92 -7.18 18.05
CA PRO A 152 33.15 -8.40 18.80
C PRO A 152 34.50 -8.25 19.49
N GLN A 153 34.50 -8.30 20.83
CA GLN A 153 35.72 -8.17 21.60
C GLN A 153 36.68 -9.21 21.02
N GLY A 154 37.68 -8.72 20.29
CA GLY A 154 38.63 -9.57 19.62
C GLY A 154 39.18 -10.55 20.64
N LEU A 155 39.25 -11.82 20.24
CA LEU A 155 39.84 -12.91 21.03
C LEU A 155 41.02 -12.36 21.84
N PRO A 156 41.06 -12.58 23.17
CA PRO A 156 42.10 -11.99 24.00
C PRO A 156 43.47 -12.27 23.38
N ILE A 157 44.25 -11.20 23.23
CA ILE A 157 45.55 -11.15 22.53
C ILE A 157 46.56 -12.24 22.95
N PRO A 158 46.54 -12.88 24.15
CA PRO A 158 47.46 -13.97 24.45
C PRO A 158 47.31 -15.17 23.52
N LEU A 159 46.07 -15.57 23.18
CA LEU A 159 45.81 -16.79 22.42
C LEU A 159 46.27 -16.73 20.95
N ARG A 160 46.33 -15.52 20.39
CA ARG A 160 46.82 -15.32 19.01
C ARG A 160 48.33 -15.50 18.89
N ARG A 161 49.08 -15.25 19.97
CA ARG A 161 50.54 -15.46 19.99
C ARG A 161 50.88 -16.95 20.12
N ASP A 162 50.13 -17.69 20.91
CA ASP A 162 50.40 -19.12 21.13
C ASP A 162 50.14 -19.96 19.86
N MET A 163 49.06 -19.66 19.11
CA MET A 163 48.80 -20.33 17.83
C MET A 163 49.87 -20.04 16.75
N LYS A 164 50.55 -18.89 16.83
CA LYS A 164 51.65 -18.56 15.90
C LYS A 164 52.96 -19.23 16.30
N ARG A 165 53.19 -19.48 17.59
CA ARG A 165 54.36 -20.24 18.07
C ARG A 165 54.27 -21.73 17.74
N GLN A 166 53.07 -22.31 17.78
CA GLN A 166 52.90 -23.75 17.55
C GLN A 166 52.96 -24.17 16.07
N LYS A 167 53.02 -23.22 15.12
CA LYS A 167 53.08 -23.50 13.67
C LYS A 167 54.47 -23.24 13.07
N GLY A 168 55.46 -22.97 13.91
CA GLY A 168 56.84 -22.64 13.52
C GLY A 168 57.89 -23.69 13.86
N ASP A 169 57.48 -24.84 14.40
CA ASP A 169 58.30 -26.04 14.61
C ASP A 169 57.84 -27.15 13.65
#